data_AF-A0A0Q6M925-F1
#
_entry.id   AF-A0A0Q6M925-F1
#
_cell.length_a   1.000
_cell.length_b   1.000
_cell.length_c   1.000
_cell.angle_alpha   90.00
_cell.angle_beta   90.00
_cell.angle_gamma   90.00
#
_symmetry.space_group_name_H-M   'P 1'
#
loop_
_entity.id
_entity.type
_entity.pdbx_description
1 polymer ?
#
loop_
_entity_poly.entity_id
_entity_poly.type
_entity_poly.pdbx_seq_one_letter_code
_entity_poly.pdbx_strand_id
1 'polypeptide(L)'
;MEFRPSIWVKEGDFAFFAIASVRDAIDFLDAWPSGKRNSFYYLAANSLQSAVAGAIEPAEARDVFEIFCRETGILVEAKMLD
;
A
#
# COMPACT_ATOMS: atom_id res chain seq x y z
N MET A 1 -13.39 -2.07 2.95
CA MET A 1 -12.86 -2.55 1.64
C MET A 1 -11.54 -3.19 1.96
N GLU A 2 -11.59 -4.46 2.31
CA GLU A 2 -10.50 -5.15 3.01
C GLU A 2 -9.45 -5.66 2.04
N PHE A 3 -8.19 -5.60 2.46
CA PHE A 3 -7.10 -6.33 1.83
C PHE A 3 -7.00 -7.72 2.46
N ARG A 4 -6.86 -8.72 1.58
CA ARG A 4 -6.66 -10.12 1.97
C ARG A 4 -5.60 -10.75 1.05
N PRO A 5 -4.42 -11.12 1.58
CA PRO A 5 -3.92 -10.82 2.93
C PRO A 5 -3.64 -9.32 3.11
N SER A 6 -3.49 -8.87 4.36
CA SER A 6 -2.96 -7.53 4.66
C SER A 6 -1.54 -7.36 4.10
N ILE A 7 -1.18 -6.13 3.77
CA ILE A 7 0.18 -5.79 3.33
C ILE A 7 0.95 -5.29 4.54
N TRP A 8 2.11 -5.88 4.80
CA TRP A 8 2.97 -5.45 5.90
C TRP A 8 4.06 -4.52 5.37
N VAL A 9 4.21 -3.36 6.01
CA VAL A 9 5.21 -2.36 5.63
C VAL A 9 6.14 -2.03 6.79
N LYS A 10 7.38 -1.63 6.45
CA LYS A 10 8.41 -1.18 7.38
C LYS A 10 8.25 0.31 7.68
N GLU A 11 8.39 0.67 8.95
CA GLU A 11 8.52 2.04 9.43
C GLU A 11 9.85 2.19 10.17
N GLY A 12 10.85 2.77 9.49
CA GLY A 12 12.22 2.75 10.00
C GLY A 12 12.77 1.33 10.13
N ASP A 13 13.69 1.13 11.07
CA ASP A 13 14.48 -0.12 11.16
C ASP A 13 13.79 -1.23 11.97
N PHE A 14 12.84 -0.87 12.85
CA PHE A 14 12.30 -1.80 13.86
C PHE A 14 10.78 -1.80 14.02
N ALA A 15 10.05 -0.92 13.32
CA ALA A 15 8.59 -0.93 13.36
C ALA A 15 8.01 -1.51 12.07
N PHE A 16 6.97 -2.30 12.23
CA PHE A 16 6.19 -2.87 11.13
C PHE A 16 4.72 -2.65 11.42
N PHE A 17 3.93 -2.41 10.39
CA PHE A 17 2.49 -2.31 10.54
C PHE A 17 1.75 -2.89 9.34
N ALA A 18 0.54 -3.35 9.62
CA ALA A 18 -0.34 -3.96 8.65
C ALA A 18 -1.26 -2.91 8.02
N ILE A 19 -1.24 -2.83 6.69
CA ILE A 19 -2.23 -2.17 5.86
C ILE A 19 -3.30 -3.21 5.54
N ALA A 20 -4.46 -3.11 6.21
CA ALA A 20 -5.52 -4.11 6.16
C ALA A 20 -6.67 -3.71 5.24
N SER A 21 -6.70 -2.48 4.74
CA SER A 21 -7.79 -1.98 3.92
C SER A 21 -7.34 -0.93 2.89
N VAL A 22 -8.20 -0.66 1.90
CA VAL A 22 -8.06 0.47 0.96
C VAL A 22 -7.93 1.80 1.72
N ARG A 23 -8.62 1.95 2.86
CA ARG A 23 -8.58 3.19 3.63
C ARG A 23 -7.25 3.38 4.33
N ASP A 24 -6.72 2.33 4.95
CA ASP A 24 -5.40 2.34 5.59
C ASP A 24 -4.32 2.72 4.57
N ALA A 25 -4.43 2.19 3.34
CA ALA A 25 -3.50 2.49 2.25
C ALA A 25 -3.59 3.96 1.79
N ILE A 26 -4.79 4.54 1.73
CA ILE A 26 -4.98 5.97 1.41
C ILE A 26 -4.35 6.84 2.51
N ASP A 27 -4.68 6.56 3.77
CA ASP A 27 -4.14 7.32 4.91
C ASP A 27 -2.59 7.22 4.94
N PHE A 28 -2.03 6.06 4.59
CA PHE A 28 -0.60 5.85 4.42
C PHE A 28 -0.01 6.72 3.29
N LEU A 29 -0.64 6.77 2.11
CA LEU A 29 -0.17 7.58 0.98
C LEU A 29 -0.31 9.08 1.22
N ASP A 30 -1.30 9.51 1.99
CA ASP A 30 -1.48 10.91 2.36
C ASP A 30 -0.33 11.42 3.23
N ALA A 31 0.16 10.58 4.14
CA ALA A 31 1.34 10.85 4.95
C ALA A 31 2.67 10.70 4.18
N TRP A 32 2.65 10.14 2.96
CA TRP A 32 3.87 9.86 2.20
C TRP A 32 4.62 11.16 1.80
N PRO A 33 5.93 11.27 2.08
CA PRO A 33 6.69 12.49 1.81
C PRO A 33 6.65 12.91 0.35
N SER A 34 6.32 14.18 0.08
CA SER A 34 6.19 14.71 -1.28
C SER A 34 7.45 14.51 -2.13
N GLY A 35 8.63 14.70 -1.54
CA GLY A 35 9.92 14.48 -2.21
C GLY A 35 10.26 13.02 -2.51
N LYS A 36 9.47 12.06 -2.02
CA LYS A 36 9.61 10.61 -2.29
C LYS A 36 8.49 10.06 -3.18
N ARG A 37 7.62 10.92 -3.74
CA ARG A 37 6.54 10.50 -4.64
C ARG A 37 7.10 10.24 -6.04
N ASN A 38 6.87 9.04 -6.57
CA ASN A 38 7.30 8.61 -7.90
C ASN A 38 6.10 8.08 -8.71
N SER A 39 6.33 7.51 -9.89
CA SER A 39 5.27 6.96 -10.75
C SER A 39 4.42 5.89 -10.03
N PHE A 40 5.03 5.05 -9.20
CA PHE A 40 4.33 4.02 -8.44
C PHE A 40 3.42 4.60 -7.36
N TYR A 41 3.82 5.71 -6.73
CA TYR A 41 2.94 6.45 -5.81
C TYR A 41 1.64 6.87 -6.50
N TYR A 42 1.74 7.50 -7.67
CA TYR A 42 0.56 7.99 -8.39
C TYR A 42 -0.31 6.85 -8.93
N LEU A 43 0.32 5.75 -9.36
CA LEU A 43 -0.40 4.56 -9.79
C LEU A 43 -1.21 3.94 -8.65
N ALA A 44 -0.59 3.78 -7.47
CA ALA A 44 -1.27 3.27 -6.28
C ALA A 44 -2.37 4.23 -5.79
N ALA A 45 -2.11 5.54 -5.75
CA ALA A 45 -3.13 6.52 -5.37
C ALA A 45 -4.35 6.45 -6.31
N ASN A 46 -4.13 6.33 -7.62
CA ASN A 46 -5.21 6.24 -8.59
C ASN A 46 -6.02 4.93 -8.47
N SER A 47 -5.37 3.78 -8.25
CA SER A 47 -6.07 2.51 -8.06
C SER A 47 -6.91 2.51 -6.78
N LEU A 48 -6.38 3.05 -5.68
CA LEU A 48 -7.11 3.17 -4.42
C LEU A 48 -8.36 4.07 -4.57
N GLN A 49 -8.24 5.20 -5.26
CA GLN A 49 -9.40 6.06 -5.54
C GLN A 49 -10.41 5.39 -6.49
N SER A 50 -9.94 4.61 -7.47
CA SER A 50 -10.81 3.81 -8.34
C SER A 50 -11.58 2.75 -7.56
N ALA A 51 -10.96 2.12 -6.55
CA ALA A 51 -11.64 1.18 -5.65
C ALA A 51 -12.68 1.88 -4.77
N VAL A 52 -12.37 3.07 -4.23
CA VAL A 52 -13.35 3.90 -3.49
C VAL A 52 -14.56 4.25 -4.37
N ALA A 53 -14.34 4.53 -5.65
CA ALA A 53 -15.39 4.81 -6.63
C ALA A 53 -16.16 3.55 -7.09
N GLY A 54 -15.76 2.35 -6.66
CA GLY A 54 -16.35 1.07 -7.10
C GLY A 54 -16.02 0.72 -8.56
N ALA A 55 -15.03 1.36 -9.16
CA ALA A 55 -14.62 1.11 -10.54
C ALA A 55 -13.73 -0.13 -10.67
N ILE A 56 -12.99 -0.49 -9.62
CA ILE A 56 -12.21 -1.72 -9.52
C ILE A 56 -12.44 -2.40 -8.17
N GLU A 57 -12.14 -3.69 -8.10
CA GLU A 57 -12.23 -4.45 -6.86
C GLU A 57 -11.11 -4.07 -5.87
N PRO A 58 -11.34 -4.12 -4.54
CA PRO A 58 -10.31 -3.86 -3.55
C PRO A 58 -9.06 -4.74 -3.69
N ALA A 59 -9.21 -5.97 -4.19
CA ALA A 59 -8.10 -6.88 -4.45
C ALA A 59 -7.17 -6.37 -5.56
N GLU A 60 -7.72 -5.73 -6.59
CA GLU A 60 -6.91 -5.14 -7.66
C GLU A 60 -6.13 -3.92 -7.15
N ALA A 61 -6.79 -3.06 -6.35
CA ALA A 61 -6.11 -1.92 -5.72
C ALA A 61 -5.01 -2.36 -4.73
N ARG A 62 -5.25 -3.46 -4.00
CA ARG A 62 -4.26 -4.11 -3.11
C ARG A 62 -2.99 -4.44 -3.89
N ASP A 63 -3.11 -5.15 -5.02
CA ASP A 63 -1.96 -5.64 -5.77
C ASP A 63 -1.12 -4.48 -6.33
N VAL A 64 -1.77 -3.41 -6.78
CA VAL A 64 -1.09 -2.19 -7.21
C VAL A 64 -0.37 -1.49 -6.04
N PHE A 65 -0.99 -1.43 -4.88
CA PHE A 65 -0.37 -0.86 -3.68
C PHE A 65 0.83 -1.69 -3.20
N GLU A 66 0.74 -3.02 -3.27
CA GLU A 66 1.87 -3.92 -2.95
C GLU A 66 3.08 -3.68 -3.86
N ILE A 67 2.85 -3.45 -5.17
CA ILE A 67 3.91 -3.06 -6.11
C ILE A 67 4.58 -1.78 -5.62
N PHE A 68 3.81 -0.76 -5.26
CA PHE A 68 4.37 0.47 -4.71
C PHE A 68 5.22 0.22 -3.45
N CYS A 69 4.74 -0.58 -2.50
CA CYS A 69 5.50 -0.93 -1.29
C CYS A 69 6.81 -1.65 -1.61
N ARG A 70 6.80 -2.55 -2.61
CA ARG A 70 7.99 -3.28 -3.06
C ARG A 70 9.00 -2.34 -3.71
N GLU A 71 8.56 -1.50 -4.64
CA GLU A 71 9.42 -0.57 -5.38
C GLU A 71 10.01 0.54 -4.51
N THR A 72 9.34 0.88 -3.40
CA THR A 72 9.86 1.82 -2.39
C THR A 72 10.70 1.14 -1.31
N GLY A 73 10.86 -0.19 -1.36
CA GLY A 73 11.70 -0.96 -0.43
C GLY A 73 11.12 -1.12 0.98
N ILE A 74 9.85 -0.77 1.18
CA ILE A 74 9.19 -0.83 2.49
C ILE A 74 8.37 -2.11 2.68
N LEU A 75 8.14 -2.90 1.63
CA LEU A 75 7.39 -4.16 1.76
C LEU A 75 8.13 -5.14 2.69
N VAL A 76 7.41 -5.69 3.65
CA VAL A 76 7.87 -6.84 4.44
C VAL A 76 7.52 -8.11 3.68
N GLU A 77 8.54 -8.84 3.23
CA GLU A 77 8.33 -10.14 2.59
C GLU A 77 7.83 -11.16 3.61
N ALA A 78 6.92 -12.05 3.18
CA ALA A 78 6.32 -13.07 4.05
C ALA A 78 7.35 -13.91 4.81
N LYS A 79 8.53 -14.15 4.22
CA LYS A 79 9.65 -14.91 4.82
C LYS A 79 10.23 -14.27 6.09
N MET A 80 9.89 -13.02 6.37
CA MET A 80 10.36 -12.25 7.54
C MET A 80 9.35 -12.28 8.70
N LEU A 81 8.21 -12.94 8.53
CA LEU A 81 7.13 -13.04 9.52
C LEU A 81 7.03 -14.43 10.17
N ASP A 82 7.92 -15.35 9.80
CA ASP A 82 8.09 -16.71 10.35
C ASP A 82 9.16 -16.74 11.46
#